data_AF-A0AA91JTQ1-F1
#
_entry.id   AF-A0AA91JTQ1-F1
#
_cell.length_a   1.000
_cell.length_b   1.000
_cell.length_c   1.000
_cell.angle_alpha   90.00
_cell.angle_beta   90.00
_cell.angle_gamma   90.00
#
_symmetry.space_group_name_H-M   'P 1'
#
loop_
_entity.id
_entity.type
_entity.pdbx_description
1 polymer ?
#
loop_
_entity_poly.entity_id
_entity_poly.type
_entity_poly.pdbx_seq_one_letter_code
_entity_poly.pdbx_strand_id
1 'polypeptide(L)'
;MDISRRDVLKVVSTSGLVAAGLAGAEGFFSQLQAQNRPAQTKSGEMIYRTLGRTGEKVSVIGLGGHHIGRPKDEQEGIRLIRAAIDRGINFMDNSWDYHNGGSEIRMGKALRDGYRQKVFLMTKIDGRTKQAATQQIDDSLKRLQTDRIDLLQHHEIIRMEDPDRVFAPGGAMEAVVEAQKAGKIRYIGFTGHKDPLVHLRMLEVATQNNFHFDTVQMPLNVMDAHFRSFEQQVLPKLVTDGIGVLGMKSMGDQNILKSNTVKPIECLHYAMNLPTSTVITGIESMEILNQAFEAVRTFKPMSQEQVRALLNRTRSVAAKGQYEPFKTSSQFDSTAKNPEWLG
;
A
#
# COMPACT_ATOMS: atom_id res chain seq x y z
N MET A 1 -44.47 -1.45 -0.16
CA MET A 1 -44.24 -0.83 1.16
C MET A 1 -42.80 -0.36 1.17
N ASP A 2 -42.64 0.94 0.98
CA ASP A 2 -41.35 1.64 0.95
C ASP A 2 -40.71 1.65 2.33
N ILE A 3 -39.45 1.23 2.42
CA ILE A 3 -38.61 1.48 3.58
C ILE A 3 -37.71 2.67 3.21
N SER A 4 -38.06 3.84 3.73
CA SER A 4 -37.35 5.09 3.43
C SER A 4 -36.00 5.17 4.15
N ARG A 5 -35.07 5.97 3.59
CA ARG A 5 -33.69 6.24 4.06
C ARG A 5 -33.57 6.87 5.47
N ARG A 6 -34.62 6.87 6.29
CA ARG A 6 -34.64 7.41 7.67
C ARG A 6 -34.44 6.36 8.77
N ASP A 7 -34.51 5.07 8.47
CA ASP A 7 -34.38 4.01 9.50
C ASP A 7 -32.93 3.55 9.74
N VAL A 8 -31.96 4.03 8.96
CA VAL A 8 -30.53 3.69 9.10
C VAL A 8 -29.76 4.67 10.02
N LEU A 9 -30.38 5.78 10.44
CA LEU A 9 -29.72 6.87 11.18
C LEU A 9 -29.92 6.87 12.70
N LYS A 10 -30.35 5.75 13.31
CA LYS A 10 -30.58 5.65 14.76
C LYS A 10 -29.64 4.74 15.56
N VAL A 11 -28.39 4.54 15.09
CA VAL A 11 -27.35 3.86 15.91
C VAL A 11 -26.24 4.81 16.38
N VAL A 12 -26.26 6.09 16.00
CA VAL A 12 -25.24 7.05 16.43
C VAL A 12 -25.90 8.25 17.09
N SER A 13 -26.41 8.07 18.31
CA SER A 13 -26.50 9.13 19.32
C SER A 13 -27.23 8.61 20.55
N THR A 14 -26.49 8.24 21.59
CA THR A 14 -26.55 8.84 22.94
C THR A 14 -25.84 7.92 23.94
N SER A 15 -24.72 8.45 24.46
CA SER A 15 -24.35 8.46 25.87
C SER A 15 -24.78 7.27 26.74
N GLY A 16 -23.86 6.33 26.95
CA GLY A 16 -24.05 5.31 27.99
C GLY A 16 -23.12 4.11 27.91
N LEU A 17 -21.80 4.32 27.85
CA LEU A 17 -20.78 3.31 28.19
C LEU A 17 -19.45 4.04 28.43
N VAL A 18 -19.39 4.79 29.52
CA VAL A 18 -18.12 5.16 30.14
C VAL A 18 -17.67 3.95 30.95
N ALA A 19 -16.44 3.49 30.68
CA ALA A 19 -15.70 2.45 31.41
C ALA A 19 -16.07 0.97 31.17
N ALA A 20 -16.11 0.54 29.91
CA ALA A 20 -15.63 -0.81 29.55
C ALA A 20 -14.26 -0.64 28.88
N GLY A 21 -13.20 -1.10 29.55
CA GLY A 21 -11.81 -0.72 29.29
C GLY A 21 -11.32 -0.91 27.85
N LEU A 22 -10.24 -0.21 27.50
CA LEU A 22 -9.51 -0.29 26.23
C LEU A 22 -9.31 -1.74 25.70
N ALA A 23 -9.25 -2.73 26.60
CA ALA A 23 -9.19 -4.16 26.27
C ALA A 23 -10.41 -4.68 25.48
N GLY A 24 -11.61 -4.12 25.69
CA GLY A 24 -12.83 -4.51 24.97
C GLY A 24 -12.87 -4.00 23.54
N ALA A 25 -12.32 -2.81 23.30
CA ALA A 25 -12.15 -2.27 21.95
C ALA A 25 -11.08 -3.09 21.18
N GLU A 26 -9.92 -3.36 21.79
CA GLU A 26 -8.86 -4.19 21.19
C GLU A 26 -9.37 -5.59 20.78
N GLY A 27 -10.22 -6.22 21.60
CA GLY A 27 -10.82 -7.53 21.31
C GLY A 27 -11.80 -7.53 20.13
N PHE A 28 -12.65 -6.51 20.03
CA PHE A 28 -13.63 -6.38 18.93
C PHE A 28 -12.94 -6.08 17.59
N PHE A 29 -11.93 -5.20 17.59
CA PHE A 29 -11.15 -4.88 16.40
C PHE A 29 -10.32 -6.08 15.89
N SER A 30 -9.74 -6.88 16.79
CA SER A 30 -9.02 -8.10 16.41
C SER A 30 -9.93 -9.16 15.77
N GLN A 31 -11.18 -9.27 16.23
CA GLN A 31 -12.19 -10.17 15.65
C GLN A 31 -12.61 -9.74 14.24
N LEU A 32 -12.83 -8.44 14.02
CA LEU A 32 -13.13 -7.89 12.69
C LEU A 32 -11.95 -8.07 11.71
N GLN A 33 -10.71 -7.88 12.15
CA GLN A 33 -9.52 -8.10 11.32
C GLN A 33 -9.37 -9.57 10.88
N ALA A 34 -9.67 -10.53 11.77
CA ALA A 34 -9.54 -11.96 11.47
C ALA A 34 -10.63 -12.48 10.51
N GLN A 35 -11.85 -11.92 10.58
CA GLN A 35 -12.99 -12.30 9.74
C GLN A 35 -12.99 -11.65 8.35
N ASN A 36 -12.33 -10.50 8.17
CA ASN A 36 -12.39 -9.72 6.93
C ASN A 36 -11.16 -9.87 6.01
N ARG A 37 -10.44 -10.99 6.09
CA ARG A 37 -9.34 -11.25 5.15
C ARG A 37 -9.88 -11.47 3.73
N PRO A 38 -9.24 -10.92 2.68
CA PRO A 38 -9.65 -11.20 1.31
C PRO A 38 -9.65 -12.70 1.03
N ALA A 39 -10.61 -13.16 0.23
CA ALA A 39 -10.65 -14.54 -0.24
C ALA A 39 -9.31 -14.91 -0.90
N GLN A 40 -8.73 -16.02 -0.45
CA GLN A 40 -7.39 -16.43 -0.86
C GLN A 40 -7.39 -17.77 -1.59
N THR A 41 -6.52 -17.89 -2.58
CA THR A 41 -6.21 -19.14 -3.28
C THR A 41 -4.70 -19.37 -3.26
N LYS A 42 -4.26 -20.61 -3.48
CA LYS A 42 -2.85 -20.95 -3.60
C LYS A 42 -2.60 -21.57 -4.97
N SER A 43 -1.55 -21.12 -5.66
CA SER A 43 -1.07 -21.73 -6.90
C SER A 43 0.45 -21.77 -6.87
N GLY A 44 1.02 -22.96 -7.10
CA GLY A 44 2.45 -23.20 -6.88
C GLY A 44 2.88 -22.84 -5.44
N GLU A 45 3.96 -22.06 -5.33
CA GLU A 45 4.46 -21.55 -4.05
C GLU A 45 3.66 -20.37 -3.50
N MET A 46 2.89 -19.66 -4.36
CA MET A 46 2.33 -18.35 -4.04
C MET A 46 0.88 -18.38 -3.56
N ILE A 47 0.56 -17.50 -2.61
CA ILE A 47 -0.81 -17.21 -2.18
C ILE A 47 -1.29 -15.98 -2.93
N TYR A 48 -2.53 -16.01 -3.42
CA TYR A 48 -3.20 -14.91 -4.11
C TYR A 48 -4.43 -14.46 -3.34
N ARG A 49 -4.70 -13.15 -3.34
CA ARG A 49 -5.84 -12.52 -2.67
C ARG A 49 -6.59 -11.62 -3.62
N THR A 50 -7.89 -11.45 -3.39
CA THR A 50 -8.67 -10.45 -4.12
C THR A 50 -8.18 -9.04 -3.78
N LEU A 51 -8.03 -8.19 -4.79
CA LEU A 51 -7.74 -6.77 -4.63
C LEU A 51 -9.02 -5.97 -4.39
N GLY A 52 -9.37 -5.74 -3.12
CA GLY A 52 -10.60 -5.04 -2.74
C GLY A 52 -11.83 -5.57 -3.47
N ARG A 53 -12.64 -4.66 -4.01
CA ARG A 53 -13.81 -4.96 -4.84
C ARG A 53 -13.52 -5.16 -6.34
N THR A 54 -12.27 -5.05 -6.78
CA THR A 54 -11.93 -5.08 -8.21
C THR A 54 -12.09 -6.46 -8.86
N GLY A 55 -12.10 -7.52 -8.05
CA GLY A 55 -12.11 -8.91 -8.51
C GLY A 55 -10.73 -9.47 -8.91
N GLU A 56 -9.72 -8.60 -9.07
CA GLU A 56 -8.37 -8.99 -9.46
C GLU A 56 -7.69 -9.87 -8.42
N LYS A 57 -6.87 -10.82 -8.86
CA LYS A 57 -6.12 -11.73 -7.99
C LYS A 57 -4.65 -11.35 -7.98
N VAL A 58 -4.19 -10.83 -6.84
CA VAL A 58 -2.82 -10.35 -6.66
C VAL A 58 -2.06 -11.24 -5.67
N SER A 59 -0.77 -11.44 -5.91
CA SER A 59 0.11 -12.20 -5.04
C SER A 59 0.21 -11.52 -3.67
N VAL A 60 0.18 -12.33 -2.60
CA VAL A 60 0.22 -11.82 -1.22
C VAL A 60 1.50 -11.05 -0.91
N ILE A 61 2.58 -11.34 -1.63
CA ILE A 61 3.78 -10.52 -1.70
C ILE A 61 3.77 -9.77 -3.03
N GLY A 62 4.04 -8.46 -2.98
CA GLY A 62 4.30 -7.62 -4.15
C GLY A 62 5.77 -7.22 -4.22
N LEU A 63 6.29 -6.99 -5.42
CA LEU A 63 7.67 -6.57 -5.65
C LEU A 63 7.78 -5.04 -5.60
N GLY A 64 8.53 -4.49 -4.62
CA GLY A 64 8.67 -3.05 -4.41
C GLY A 64 9.64 -2.35 -5.38
N GLY A 65 9.16 -1.34 -6.11
CA GLY A 65 9.88 -0.67 -7.20
C GLY A 65 11.13 0.11 -6.78
N HIS A 66 11.18 0.63 -5.55
CA HIS A 66 12.34 1.37 -5.08
C HIS A 66 13.57 0.45 -4.93
N HIS A 67 13.38 -0.81 -4.53
CA HIS A 67 14.49 -1.73 -4.22
C HIS A 67 15.10 -2.35 -5.47
N ILE A 68 14.29 -2.61 -6.51
CA ILE A 68 14.79 -3.09 -7.82
C ILE A 68 15.69 -2.05 -8.53
N GLY A 69 15.64 -0.78 -8.11
CA GLY A 69 16.52 0.29 -8.58
C GLY A 69 17.89 0.32 -7.89
N ARG A 70 18.06 -0.38 -6.75
CA ARG A 70 19.30 -0.36 -5.96
C ARG A 70 20.45 -1.22 -6.50
N PRO A 71 20.22 -2.38 -7.14
CA PRO A 71 21.30 -3.10 -7.81
C PRO A 71 22.06 -2.19 -8.78
N LYS A 72 23.40 -2.20 -8.69
CA LYS A 72 24.28 -1.39 -9.54
C LYS A 72 24.18 -1.84 -11.01
N ASP A 73 24.19 -3.15 -11.21
CA ASP A 73 23.95 -3.74 -12.53
C ASP A 73 22.46 -3.79 -12.82
N GLU A 74 22.06 -3.14 -13.92
CA GLU A 74 20.70 -3.14 -14.42
C GLU A 74 20.19 -4.56 -14.73
N GLN A 75 21.07 -5.41 -15.28
CA GLN A 75 20.70 -6.76 -15.68
C GLN A 75 20.38 -7.66 -14.48
N GLU A 76 21.04 -7.42 -13.35
CA GLU A 76 20.70 -8.11 -12.10
C GLU A 76 19.28 -7.73 -11.63
N GLY A 77 18.92 -6.45 -11.69
CA GLY A 77 17.57 -6.00 -11.36
C GLY A 77 16.51 -6.62 -12.29
N ILE A 78 16.78 -6.67 -13.60
CA ILE A 78 15.90 -7.29 -14.59
C ILE A 78 15.74 -8.80 -14.29
N ARG A 79 16.84 -9.50 -14.02
CA ARG A 79 16.83 -10.93 -13.69
C ARG A 79 16.03 -11.21 -12.42
N LEU A 80 16.19 -10.38 -11.40
CA LEU A 80 15.47 -10.49 -10.14
C LEU A 80 13.96 -10.32 -10.33
N ILE A 81 13.53 -9.33 -11.12
CA ILE A 81 12.11 -9.12 -11.46
C ILE A 81 11.54 -10.35 -12.18
N ARG A 82 12.23 -10.86 -13.20
CA ARG A 82 11.77 -12.05 -13.93
C ARG A 82 11.71 -13.29 -13.05
N ALA A 83 12.72 -13.51 -12.20
CA ALA A 83 12.73 -14.61 -11.24
C ALA A 83 11.56 -14.53 -10.23
N ALA A 84 11.19 -13.33 -9.79
CA ALA A 84 10.01 -13.13 -8.94
C ALA A 84 8.71 -13.50 -9.67
N ILE A 85 8.56 -13.07 -10.93
CA ILE A 85 7.39 -13.36 -11.77
C ILE A 85 7.28 -14.87 -12.06
N ASP A 86 8.37 -15.51 -12.44
CA ASP A 86 8.37 -16.94 -12.78
C ASP A 86 8.04 -17.84 -11.57
N ARG A 87 8.25 -17.34 -10.35
CA ARG A 87 7.84 -18.00 -9.11
C ARG A 87 6.47 -17.57 -8.59
N GLY A 88 5.75 -16.73 -9.34
CA GLY A 88 4.34 -16.41 -9.11
C GLY A 88 4.04 -15.06 -8.45
N ILE A 89 5.03 -14.22 -8.16
CA ILE A 89 4.76 -12.83 -7.75
C ILE A 89 4.21 -12.08 -8.96
N ASN A 90 2.96 -11.61 -8.91
CA ASN A 90 2.33 -10.91 -10.02
C ASN A 90 2.07 -9.42 -9.74
N PHE A 91 2.23 -8.94 -8.51
CA PHE A 91 2.02 -7.52 -8.19
C PHE A 91 3.33 -6.74 -8.28
N MET A 92 3.43 -5.82 -9.24
CA MET A 92 4.63 -5.02 -9.53
C MET A 92 4.41 -3.56 -9.13
N ASP A 93 5.04 -3.14 -8.03
CA ASP A 93 5.00 -1.76 -7.53
C ASP A 93 6.11 -0.90 -8.18
N ASN A 94 5.77 0.34 -8.54
CA ASN A 94 6.74 1.33 -9.02
C ASN A 94 6.32 2.75 -8.61
N SER A 95 7.13 3.75 -8.96
CA SER A 95 6.80 5.17 -8.81
C SER A 95 7.58 5.98 -9.85
N TRP A 96 6.99 7.07 -10.35
CA TRP A 96 7.62 7.96 -11.32
C TRP A 96 8.95 8.55 -10.83
N ASP A 97 9.08 8.82 -9.52
CA ASP A 97 10.26 9.41 -8.90
C ASP A 97 11.38 8.43 -8.56
N TYR A 98 11.13 7.12 -8.56
CA TYR A 98 12.10 6.15 -8.08
C TYR A 98 13.34 6.11 -8.96
N HIS A 99 14.48 6.49 -8.36
CA HIS A 99 15.78 6.58 -9.01
C HIS A 99 15.75 7.43 -10.28
N ASN A 100 15.05 8.58 -10.22
CA ASN A 100 14.85 9.49 -11.36
C ASN A 100 14.25 8.77 -12.58
N GLY A 101 13.27 7.90 -12.35
CA GLY A 101 12.64 7.06 -13.37
C GLY A 101 13.39 5.77 -13.72
N GLY A 102 14.58 5.55 -13.15
CA GLY A 102 15.39 4.35 -13.40
C GLY A 102 14.68 3.04 -13.05
N SER A 103 13.86 3.04 -11.99
CA SER A 103 13.07 1.86 -11.61
C SER A 103 12.00 1.50 -12.63
N GLU A 104 11.31 2.48 -13.23
CA GLU A 104 10.32 2.25 -14.28
C GLU A 104 10.98 1.74 -15.56
N ILE A 105 12.14 2.28 -15.94
CA ILE A 105 12.91 1.82 -17.10
C ILE A 105 13.31 0.35 -16.95
N ARG A 106 13.81 -0.04 -15.77
CA ARG A 106 14.16 -1.43 -15.46
C ARG A 106 12.95 -2.35 -15.49
N MET A 107 11.85 -1.94 -14.88
CA MET A 107 10.59 -2.70 -14.90
C MET A 107 10.09 -2.89 -16.33
N GLY A 108 10.06 -1.83 -17.14
CA GLY A 108 9.63 -1.90 -18.54
C GLY A 108 10.48 -2.86 -19.37
N LYS A 109 11.81 -2.86 -19.18
CA LYS A 109 12.71 -3.85 -19.81
C LYS A 109 12.41 -5.28 -19.36
N ALA A 110 12.19 -5.49 -18.05
CA ALA A 110 11.91 -6.82 -17.51
C ALA A 110 10.58 -7.40 -18.01
N LEU A 111 9.58 -6.56 -18.25
CA LEU A 111 8.24 -6.97 -18.67
C LEU A 111 8.08 -7.24 -20.18
N ARG A 112 9.14 -7.08 -20.98
CA ARG A 112 9.19 -7.53 -22.38
C ARG A 112 9.01 -9.06 -22.48
N ASP A 113 8.92 -9.55 -23.71
CA ASP A 113 8.92 -11.00 -24.01
C ASP A 113 7.79 -11.78 -23.33
N GLY A 114 6.61 -11.17 -23.24
CA GLY A 114 5.41 -11.81 -22.67
C GLY A 114 5.27 -11.71 -21.15
N TYR A 115 6.21 -11.07 -20.43
CA TYR A 115 6.12 -10.92 -18.99
C TYR A 115 5.04 -9.91 -18.56
N ARG A 116 4.76 -8.89 -19.37
CA ARG A 116 3.72 -7.88 -19.09
C ARG A 116 2.33 -8.50 -18.83
N GLN A 117 2.00 -9.58 -19.54
CA GLN A 117 0.72 -10.27 -19.45
C GLN A 117 0.58 -11.13 -18.19
N LYS A 118 1.71 -11.39 -17.50
CA LYS A 118 1.74 -12.19 -16.27
C LYS A 118 1.53 -11.36 -15.00
N VAL A 119 1.51 -10.04 -15.11
CA VAL A 119 1.58 -9.15 -13.93
C VAL A 119 0.46 -8.13 -13.89
N PHE A 120 0.10 -7.75 -12.66
CA PHE A 120 -0.61 -6.54 -12.32
C PHE A 120 0.42 -5.43 -12.07
N LEU A 121 0.53 -4.49 -13.01
CA LEU A 121 1.54 -3.44 -13.01
C LEU A 121 0.99 -2.13 -12.48
N MET A 122 1.64 -1.56 -11.47
CA MET A 122 1.27 -0.26 -10.92
C MET A 122 2.42 0.75 -10.96
N THR A 123 2.08 2.03 -10.93
CA THR A 123 3.03 3.12 -10.65
C THR A 123 2.33 4.25 -9.91
N LYS A 124 3.09 5.28 -9.53
CA LYS A 124 2.62 6.42 -8.76
C LYS A 124 3.11 7.72 -9.38
N ILE A 125 2.36 8.80 -9.15
CA ILE A 125 2.71 10.15 -9.59
C ILE A 125 2.70 11.12 -8.41
N ASP A 126 3.60 12.09 -8.45
CA ASP A 126 3.73 13.14 -7.44
C ASP A 126 2.92 14.39 -7.81
N GLY A 127 2.63 14.59 -9.10
CA GLY A 127 1.88 15.73 -9.61
C GLY A 127 0.57 15.99 -8.85
N ARG A 128 0.35 17.24 -8.46
CA ARG A 128 -0.85 17.77 -7.79
C ARG A 128 -1.68 18.65 -8.71
N THR A 129 -1.10 19.17 -9.78
CA THR A 129 -1.83 19.82 -10.88
C THR A 129 -2.11 18.84 -12.01
N LYS A 130 -3.14 19.13 -12.81
CA LYS A 130 -3.47 18.38 -14.03
C LYS A 130 -2.28 18.28 -14.98
N GLN A 131 -1.58 19.40 -15.21
CA GLN A 131 -0.44 19.46 -16.13
C GLN A 131 0.69 18.52 -15.68
N ALA A 132 1.12 18.63 -14.41
CA ALA A 132 2.18 17.78 -13.88
C ALA A 132 1.77 16.31 -13.88
N ALA A 133 0.54 15.99 -13.48
CA ALA A 133 0.02 14.62 -13.48
C ALA A 133 -0.03 14.03 -14.90
N THR A 134 -0.52 14.75 -15.90
CA THR A 134 -0.54 14.29 -17.30
C THR A 134 0.87 13.97 -17.79
N GLN A 135 1.83 14.87 -17.56
CA GLN A 135 3.21 14.65 -17.97
C GLN A 135 3.83 13.41 -17.31
N GLN A 136 3.62 13.25 -15.99
CA GLN A 136 4.18 12.12 -15.26
C GLN A 136 3.56 10.78 -15.69
N ILE A 137 2.24 10.75 -15.98
CA ILE A 137 1.57 9.56 -16.53
C ILE A 137 2.19 9.15 -17.87
N ASP A 138 2.38 10.11 -18.78
CA ASP A 138 2.94 9.84 -20.11
C ASP A 138 4.41 9.39 -20.04
N ASP A 139 5.21 9.99 -19.15
CA ASP A 139 6.57 9.56 -18.85
C ASP A 139 6.61 8.12 -18.32
N SER A 140 5.74 7.80 -17.36
CA SER A 140 5.65 6.46 -16.78
C SER A 140 5.30 5.41 -17.83
N LEU A 141 4.29 5.65 -18.67
CA LEU A 141 3.92 4.75 -19.76
C LEU A 141 5.09 4.49 -20.72
N LYS A 142 5.81 5.56 -21.09
CA LYS A 142 7.00 5.47 -21.94
C LYS A 142 8.11 4.64 -21.31
N ARG A 143 8.44 4.89 -20.03
CA ARG A 143 9.52 4.18 -19.32
C ARG A 143 9.17 2.71 -19.08
N LEU A 144 7.92 2.44 -18.70
CA LEU A 144 7.37 1.10 -18.50
C LEU A 144 7.11 0.35 -19.82
N GLN A 145 7.16 1.03 -20.96
CA GLN A 145 6.99 0.45 -22.30
C GLN A 145 5.67 -0.30 -22.45
N THR A 146 4.60 0.33 -21.97
CA THR A 146 3.23 -0.20 -21.99
C THR A 146 2.27 0.93 -22.36
N ASP A 147 1.17 0.59 -23.02
CA ASP A 147 0.06 1.51 -23.29
C ASP A 147 -0.91 1.63 -22.10
N ARG A 148 -0.82 0.68 -21.17
CA ARG A 148 -1.72 0.58 -20.02
C ARG A 148 -1.02 0.23 -18.72
N ILE A 149 -1.32 1.01 -17.68
CA ILE A 149 -0.99 0.76 -16.27
C ILE A 149 -2.22 0.16 -15.59
N ASP A 150 -2.05 -0.92 -14.82
CA ASP A 150 -3.19 -1.54 -14.12
C ASP A 150 -3.66 -0.66 -12.95
N LEU A 151 -2.75 -0.13 -12.15
CA LEU A 151 -3.09 0.77 -11.04
C LEU A 151 -2.20 2.01 -11.05
N LEU A 152 -2.81 3.19 -11.05
CA LEU A 152 -2.10 4.45 -10.78
C LEU A 152 -2.44 4.93 -9.37
N GLN A 153 -1.45 5.39 -8.61
CA GLN A 153 -1.68 6.04 -7.32
C GLN A 153 -1.17 7.47 -7.27
N HIS A 154 -1.88 8.34 -6.55
CA HIS A 154 -1.28 9.59 -6.08
C HIS A 154 -0.25 9.28 -4.98
N HIS A 155 1.01 9.62 -5.24
CA HIS A 155 2.14 9.36 -4.37
C HIS A 155 2.25 10.41 -3.27
N GLU A 156 2.85 10.05 -2.13
CA GLU A 156 3.15 10.93 -1.01
C GLU A 156 2.01 11.86 -0.60
N ILE A 157 0.81 11.33 -0.39
CA ILE A 157 -0.26 12.03 0.34
C ILE A 157 0.14 12.06 1.82
N ILE A 158 0.93 13.06 2.17
CA ILE A 158 1.61 13.19 3.48
C ILE A 158 1.34 14.53 4.17
N ARG A 159 0.63 15.45 3.51
CA ARG A 159 0.23 16.77 4.03
C ARG A 159 -1.29 16.88 4.03
N MET A 160 -1.84 17.65 4.97
CA MET A 160 -3.30 17.78 5.12
C MET A 160 -3.96 18.46 3.92
N GLU A 161 -3.20 19.29 3.19
CA GLU A 161 -3.63 20.00 2.00
C GLU A 161 -3.48 19.19 0.69
N ASP A 162 -2.77 18.05 0.70
CA ASP A 162 -2.60 17.23 -0.51
C ASP A 162 -3.95 16.80 -1.12
N PRO A 163 -4.95 16.32 -0.35
CA PRO A 163 -6.27 15.97 -0.88
C PRO A 163 -6.97 17.12 -1.59
N ASP A 164 -6.95 18.32 -0.99
CA ASP A 164 -7.60 19.50 -1.54
C ASP A 164 -6.96 19.89 -2.89
N ARG A 165 -5.62 19.82 -3.02
CA ARG A 165 -4.93 20.08 -4.28
C ARG A 165 -5.25 19.03 -5.35
N VAL A 166 -5.31 17.76 -4.99
CA VAL A 166 -5.60 16.66 -5.93
C VAL A 166 -6.99 16.81 -6.56
N PHE A 167 -7.99 17.22 -5.77
CA PHE A 167 -9.39 17.34 -6.20
C PHE A 167 -9.82 18.76 -6.61
N ALA A 168 -8.96 19.78 -6.45
CA ALA A 168 -9.27 21.13 -6.90
C ALA A 168 -9.52 21.20 -8.43
N PRO A 169 -10.22 22.23 -8.93
CA PRO A 169 -10.26 22.52 -10.36
C PRO A 169 -8.85 22.66 -10.94
N GLY A 170 -8.56 21.93 -12.03
CA GLY A 170 -7.21 21.83 -12.59
C GLY A 170 -6.23 20.99 -11.75
N GLY A 171 -6.73 20.25 -10.76
CA GLY A 171 -5.98 19.32 -9.93
C GLY A 171 -5.65 18.00 -10.61
N ALA A 172 -4.75 17.23 -10.00
CA ALA A 172 -4.23 15.99 -10.57
C ALA A 172 -5.33 14.94 -10.88
N MET A 173 -6.43 14.90 -10.12
CA MET A 173 -7.49 13.92 -10.34
C MET A 173 -8.15 14.07 -11.71
N GLU A 174 -8.22 15.28 -12.28
CA GLU A 174 -8.73 15.47 -13.65
C GLU A 174 -7.88 14.69 -14.67
N ALA A 175 -6.56 14.80 -14.60
CA ALA A 175 -5.64 14.08 -15.48
C ALA A 175 -5.75 12.57 -15.31
N VAL A 176 -5.85 12.09 -14.06
CA VAL A 176 -5.95 10.65 -13.76
C VAL A 176 -7.26 10.07 -14.30
N VAL A 177 -8.39 10.77 -14.12
CA VAL A 177 -9.70 10.34 -14.66
C VAL A 177 -9.72 10.41 -16.18
N GLU A 178 -9.13 11.42 -16.81
CA GLU A 178 -8.99 11.50 -18.27
C GLU A 178 -8.15 10.33 -18.82
N ALA A 179 -7.02 10.02 -18.17
CA ALA A 179 -6.19 8.89 -18.54
C ALA A 179 -6.89 7.54 -18.34
N GLN A 180 -7.72 7.40 -17.29
CA GLN A 180 -8.56 6.21 -17.10
C GLN A 180 -9.61 6.08 -18.22
N LYS A 181 -10.31 7.17 -18.57
CA LYS A 181 -11.28 7.19 -19.69
C LYS A 181 -10.63 6.88 -21.04
N ALA A 182 -9.39 7.32 -21.23
CA ALA A 182 -8.59 7.00 -22.42
C ALA A 182 -8.04 5.57 -22.44
N GLY A 183 -8.29 4.76 -21.41
CA GLY A 183 -7.84 3.36 -21.31
C GLY A 183 -6.38 3.19 -20.88
N LYS A 184 -5.65 4.27 -20.58
CA LYS A 184 -4.25 4.24 -20.13
C LYS A 184 -4.11 3.69 -18.71
N ILE A 185 -5.15 3.81 -17.88
CA ILE A 185 -5.17 3.38 -16.47
C ILE A 185 -6.45 2.57 -16.22
N ARG A 186 -6.37 1.53 -15.37
CA ARG A 186 -7.56 0.74 -14.99
C ARG A 186 -8.12 1.15 -13.64
N TYR A 187 -7.26 1.15 -12.63
CA TYR A 187 -7.62 1.40 -11.24
C TYR A 187 -6.88 2.62 -10.69
N ILE A 188 -7.49 3.30 -9.73
CA ILE A 188 -6.97 4.52 -9.13
C ILE A 188 -6.88 4.34 -7.62
N GLY A 189 -5.73 4.71 -7.05
CA GLY A 189 -5.52 4.71 -5.61
C GLY A 189 -4.72 5.90 -5.13
N PHE A 190 -4.28 5.82 -3.88
CA PHE A 190 -3.30 6.75 -3.34
C PHE A 190 -2.43 6.08 -2.29
N THR A 191 -1.31 6.73 -1.95
CA THR A 191 -0.43 6.28 -0.90
C THR A 191 0.17 7.44 -0.13
N GLY A 192 0.60 7.15 1.10
CA GLY A 192 1.48 7.99 1.89
C GLY A 192 1.84 7.26 3.17
N HIS A 193 2.65 7.90 4.01
CA HIS A 193 3.24 7.21 5.17
C HIS A 193 3.39 8.06 6.43
N LYS A 194 2.94 9.31 6.41
CA LYS A 194 3.27 10.29 7.46
C LYS A 194 2.37 10.18 8.68
N ASP A 195 1.07 10.32 8.44
CA ASP A 195 0.06 10.37 9.49
C ASP A 195 -1.26 9.79 8.95
N PRO A 196 -1.93 8.90 9.69
CA PRO A 196 -3.21 8.33 9.27
C PRO A 196 -4.30 9.38 9.08
N LEU A 197 -4.23 10.53 9.77
CA LEU A 197 -5.19 11.61 9.60
C LEU A 197 -5.18 12.17 8.18
N VAL A 198 -4.03 12.17 7.50
CA VAL A 198 -3.92 12.60 6.10
C VAL A 198 -4.65 11.61 5.17
N HIS A 199 -4.59 10.30 5.44
CA HIS A 199 -5.36 9.30 4.67
C HIS A 199 -6.86 9.43 4.92
N LEU A 200 -7.27 9.66 6.17
CA LEU A 200 -8.68 9.90 6.49
C LEU A 200 -9.21 11.15 5.77
N ARG A 201 -8.42 12.24 5.74
CA ARG A 201 -8.75 13.43 4.96
C ARG A 201 -8.85 13.15 3.47
N MET A 202 -7.94 12.37 2.89
CA MET A 202 -8.00 11.98 1.47
C MET A 202 -9.27 11.20 1.13
N LEU A 203 -9.67 10.26 1.99
CA LEU A 203 -10.91 9.49 1.83
C LEU A 203 -12.16 10.37 2.00
N GLU A 204 -12.13 11.32 2.93
CA GLU A 204 -13.21 12.29 3.14
C GLU A 204 -13.40 13.19 1.91
N VAL A 205 -12.33 13.82 1.41
CA VAL A 205 -12.37 14.69 0.23
C VAL A 205 -12.81 13.92 -1.01
N ALA A 206 -12.33 12.68 -1.19
CA ALA A 206 -12.80 11.83 -2.27
C ALA A 206 -14.31 11.58 -2.19
N THR A 207 -14.83 11.29 -1.00
CA THR A 207 -16.28 11.11 -0.77
C THR A 207 -17.05 12.38 -1.11
N GLN A 208 -16.57 13.55 -0.70
CA GLN A 208 -17.17 14.86 -1.02
C GLN A 208 -17.20 15.12 -2.54
N ASN A 209 -16.24 14.56 -3.28
CA ASN A 209 -16.14 14.63 -4.74
C ASN A 209 -16.79 13.44 -5.45
N ASN A 210 -17.60 12.62 -4.76
CA ASN A 210 -18.24 11.41 -5.29
C ASN A 210 -17.25 10.42 -5.92
N PHE A 211 -16.01 10.39 -5.43
CA PHE A 211 -14.96 9.51 -5.89
C PHE A 211 -14.71 8.39 -4.88
N HIS A 212 -14.45 7.18 -5.38
CA HIS A 212 -14.13 6.02 -4.56
C HIS A 212 -12.85 5.37 -5.09
N PHE A 213 -11.80 5.36 -4.28
CA PHE A 213 -10.52 4.74 -4.62
C PHE A 213 -10.62 3.21 -4.69
N ASP A 214 -9.93 2.61 -5.65
CA ASP A 214 -9.83 1.15 -5.77
C ASP A 214 -8.85 0.57 -4.76
N THR A 215 -7.78 1.32 -4.43
CA THR A 215 -6.72 0.88 -3.51
C THR A 215 -6.17 2.00 -2.66
N VAL A 216 -5.64 1.63 -1.48
CA VAL A 216 -4.80 2.50 -0.65
C VAL A 216 -3.57 1.73 -0.21
N GLN A 217 -2.39 2.34 -0.41
CA GLN A 217 -1.12 1.79 0.06
C GLN A 217 -0.61 2.58 1.26
N MET A 218 -0.31 1.89 2.36
CA MET A 218 0.09 2.53 3.62
C MET A 218 1.01 1.65 4.47
N PRO A 219 1.74 2.22 5.45
CA PRO A 219 2.54 1.44 6.39
C PRO A 219 1.65 0.47 7.16
N LEU A 220 1.98 -0.82 7.12
CA LEU A 220 1.34 -1.85 7.94
C LEU A 220 2.43 -2.78 8.46
N ASN A 221 2.81 -2.57 9.71
CA ASN A 221 3.95 -3.24 10.34
C ASN A 221 3.77 -3.29 11.86
N VAL A 222 4.63 -4.06 12.55
CA VAL A 222 4.55 -4.30 14.01
C VAL A 222 4.79 -3.07 14.89
N MET A 223 5.35 -2.00 14.34
CA MET A 223 5.53 -0.70 15.01
C MET A 223 4.32 0.21 14.76
N ASP A 224 3.73 0.14 13.56
CA ASP A 224 2.55 0.92 13.16
C ASP A 224 1.38 0.76 14.13
N ALA A 225 1.19 -0.43 14.70
CA ALA A 225 0.15 -0.69 15.69
C ALA A 225 0.20 0.21 16.94
N HIS A 226 1.31 0.91 17.21
CA HIS A 226 1.51 1.67 18.45
C HIS A 226 1.66 3.18 18.28
N PHE A 227 2.02 3.67 17.09
CA PHE A 227 2.33 5.09 16.88
C PHE A 227 1.80 5.58 15.54
N ARG A 228 0.89 6.57 15.59
CA ARG A 228 0.17 7.10 14.40
C ARG A 228 -0.34 5.95 13.52
N SER A 229 -1.12 5.07 14.13
CA SER A 229 -1.46 3.77 13.57
C SER A 229 -2.41 3.87 12.39
N PHE A 230 -1.91 3.51 11.20
CA PHE A 230 -2.75 3.30 10.01
C PHE A 230 -3.61 2.05 10.17
N GLU A 231 -3.08 1.01 10.80
CA GLU A 231 -3.80 -0.22 11.12
C GLU A 231 -5.04 0.02 11.98
N GLN A 232 -4.98 0.87 12.99
CA GLN A 232 -6.13 1.12 13.87
C GLN A 232 -7.11 2.15 13.31
N GLN A 233 -6.61 3.14 12.55
CA GLN A 233 -7.43 4.28 12.14
C GLN A 233 -7.96 4.17 10.70
N VAL A 234 -7.13 3.73 9.75
CA VAL A 234 -7.45 3.77 8.31
C VAL A 234 -7.92 2.40 7.82
N LEU A 235 -7.23 1.33 8.21
CA LEU A 235 -7.50 -0.03 7.73
C LEU A 235 -8.95 -0.49 7.90
N PRO A 236 -9.64 -0.26 9.05
CA PRO A 236 -11.02 -0.71 9.21
C PRO A 236 -11.99 -0.02 8.23
N LYS A 237 -11.70 1.25 7.89
CA LYS A 237 -12.47 2.00 6.90
C LYS A 237 -12.28 1.42 5.51
N LEU A 238 -11.04 1.14 5.11
CA LEU A 238 -10.75 0.55 3.79
C LEU A 238 -11.46 -0.80 3.60
N VAL A 239 -11.42 -1.65 4.64
CA VAL A 239 -12.08 -2.96 4.63
C VAL A 239 -13.59 -2.82 4.50
N THR A 240 -14.21 -1.94 5.30
CA THR A 240 -15.65 -1.66 5.24
C THR A 240 -16.07 -1.13 3.87
N ASP A 241 -15.26 -0.26 3.28
CA ASP A 241 -15.56 0.39 2.01
C ASP A 241 -15.21 -0.49 0.79
N GLY A 242 -14.63 -1.68 0.99
CA GLY A 242 -14.25 -2.60 -0.10
C GLY A 242 -13.03 -2.14 -0.90
N ILE A 243 -12.18 -1.29 -0.32
CA ILE A 243 -10.96 -0.75 -0.93
C ILE A 243 -9.81 -1.74 -0.77
N GLY A 244 -9.05 -1.98 -1.83
CA GLY A 244 -7.88 -2.86 -1.81
C GLY A 244 -6.77 -2.31 -0.92
N VAL A 245 -6.35 -3.10 0.07
CA VAL A 245 -5.31 -2.70 1.04
C VAL A 245 -3.94 -3.18 0.57
N LEU A 246 -3.02 -2.24 0.34
CA LEU A 246 -1.63 -2.55 -0.01
C LEU A 246 -0.74 -2.21 1.19
N GLY A 247 -0.22 -3.23 1.87
CA GLY A 247 0.71 -3.03 2.98
C GLY A 247 2.11 -2.72 2.47
N MET A 248 2.76 -1.70 3.01
CA MET A 248 4.17 -1.40 2.73
C MET A 248 4.98 -1.20 4.02
N LYS A 249 6.31 -1.10 3.87
CA LYS A 249 7.25 -0.82 4.97
C LYS A 249 7.15 -1.83 6.13
N SER A 250 6.89 -3.10 5.82
CA SER A 250 6.81 -4.21 6.82
C SER A 250 8.05 -4.29 7.72
N MET A 251 9.23 -3.90 7.21
CA MET A 251 10.50 -3.84 7.95
C MET A 251 11.07 -2.40 8.08
N GLY A 252 10.34 -1.37 7.63
CA GLY A 252 10.75 0.03 7.74
C GLY A 252 12.10 0.37 7.07
N ASP A 253 12.39 -0.22 5.90
CA ASP A 253 13.72 -0.14 5.25
C ASP A 253 14.83 -0.59 6.21
N GLN A 254 14.63 -1.78 6.80
CA GLN A 254 15.46 -2.41 7.83
C GLN A 254 15.54 -1.70 9.19
N ASN A 255 15.02 -0.46 9.33
CA ASN A 255 15.10 0.26 10.60
C ASN A 255 14.38 -0.47 11.75
N ILE A 256 13.26 -1.13 11.48
CA ILE A 256 12.53 -1.91 12.48
C ILE A 256 13.39 -3.03 13.06
N LEU A 257 14.22 -3.67 12.25
CA LEU A 257 15.08 -4.78 12.66
C LEU A 257 16.18 -4.33 13.63
N LYS A 258 16.60 -3.06 13.56
CA LYS A 258 17.59 -2.47 14.48
C LYS A 258 17.08 -2.40 15.94
N SER A 259 15.79 -2.58 16.16
CA SER A 259 15.22 -2.69 17.51
C SER A 259 15.58 -4.00 18.22
N ASN A 260 16.00 -5.03 17.47
CA ASN A 260 16.22 -6.40 17.97
C ASN A 260 14.97 -7.03 18.63
N THR A 261 13.79 -6.46 18.44
CA THR A 261 12.54 -6.96 19.03
C THR A 261 11.80 -7.96 18.15
N VAL A 262 12.10 -8.01 16.85
CA VAL A 262 11.40 -8.82 15.83
C VAL A 262 12.37 -9.32 14.75
N LYS A 263 12.01 -10.44 14.12
CA LYS A 263 12.73 -11.02 12.98
C LYS A 263 12.06 -10.68 11.64
N PRO A 264 12.78 -10.72 10.50
CA PRO A 264 12.21 -10.42 9.19
C PRO A 264 10.95 -11.21 8.83
N ILE A 265 10.95 -12.52 9.10
CA ILE A 265 9.78 -13.39 8.85
C ILE A 265 8.59 -12.99 9.73
N GLU A 266 8.81 -12.60 10.99
CA GLU A 266 7.73 -12.13 11.87
C GLU A 266 7.10 -10.83 11.34
N CYS A 267 7.92 -9.91 10.81
CA CYS A 267 7.43 -8.69 10.17
C CYS A 267 6.55 -8.97 8.95
N LEU A 268 6.99 -9.89 8.07
CA LEU A 268 6.21 -10.27 6.89
C LEU A 268 4.93 -11.01 7.26
N HIS A 269 5.01 -11.99 8.17
CA HIS A 269 3.83 -12.73 8.64
C HIS A 269 2.82 -11.81 9.32
N TYR A 270 3.25 -10.82 10.11
CA TYR A 270 2.36 -9.82 10.68
C TYR A 270 1.60 -9.05 9.61
N ALA A 271 2.32 -8.45 8.64
CA ALA A 271 1.71 -7.67 7.56
C ALA A 271 0.80 -8.53 6.66
N MET A 272 1.15 -9.79 6.44
CA MET A 272 0.34 -10.76 5.71
C MET A 272 -0.88 -11.23 6.52
N ASN A 273 -0.80 -11.22 7.85
CA ASN A 273 -1.91 -11.62 8.72
C ASN A 273 -3.04 -10.61 8.73
N LEU A 274 -2.72 -9.32 8.57
CA LEU A 274 -3.68 -8.24 8.35
C LEU A 274 -4.50 -8.46 7.06
N PRO A 275 -5.68 -7.83 6.91
CA PRO A 275 -6.53 -7.91 5.71
C PRO A 275 -5.94 -7.17 4.49
N THR A 276 -4.65 -7.37 4.22
CA THR A 276 -3.94 -6.87 3.05
C THR A 276 -4.30 -7.72 1.82
N SER A 277 -4.52 -7.06 0.68
CA SER A 277 -4.53 -7.73 -0.63
C SER A 277 -3.13 -8.14 -1.04
N THR A 278 -2.13 -7.29 -0.79
CA THR A 278 -0.71 -7.60 -1.01
C THR A 278 0.17 -6.84 -0.01
N VAL A 279 1.33 -7.43 0.33
CA VAL A 279 2.39 -6.84 1.13
C VAL A 279 3.57 -6.55 0.22
N ILE A 280 3.73 -5.28 -0.13
CA ILE A 280 4.77 -4.80 -1.04
C ILE A 280 6.10 -4.82 -0.29
N THR A 281 6.98 -5.70 -0.76
CA THR A 281 8.22 -6.05 -0.10
C THR A 281 9.39 -5.54 -0.93
N GLY A 282 10.35 -4.89 -0.27
CA GLY A 282 11.61 -4.51 -0.90
C GLY A 282 12.46 -5.75 -1.15
N ILE A 283 12.75 -6.03 -2.42
CA ILE A 283 13.57 -7.17 -2.83
C ILE A 283 14.67 -6.62 -3.75
N GLU A 284 15.92 -6.71 -3.29
CA GLU A 284 17.11 -6.18 -4.00
C GLU A 284 18.18 -7.26 -4.25
N SER A 285 17.90 -8.51 -3.86
CA SER A 285 18.78 -9.66 -4.08
C SER A 285 17.98 -10.97 -4.15
N MET A 286 18.59 -12.01 -4.72
CA MET A 286 18.02 -13.36 -4.72
C MET A 286 17.84 -13.94 -3.32
N GLU A 287 18.68 -13.56 -2.36
CA GLU A 287 18.53 -13.96 -0.95
C GLU A 287 17.25 -13.39 -0.34
N ILE A 288 16.98 -12.10 -0.54
CA ILE A 288 15.75 -11.46 -0.05
C ILE A 288 14.53 -12.01 -0.80
N LEU A 289 14.67 -12.35 -2.09
CA LEU A 289 13.60 -13.03 -2.83
C LEU A 289 13.28 -14.37 -2.17
N ASN A 290 14.29 -15.17 -1.85
CA ASN A 290 14.12 -16.45 -1.16
C ASN A 290 13.50 -16.27 0.23
N GLN A 291 13.87 -15.22 0.98
CA GLN A 291 13.23 -14.89 2.26
C GLN A 291 11.73 -14.56 2.08
N ALA A 292 11.36 -13.81 1.04
CA ALA A 292 9.96 -13.51 0.75
C ALA A 292 9.16 -14.78 0.44
N PHE A 293 9.72 -15.70 -0.35
CA PHE A 293 9.10 -17.00 -0.62
C PHE A 293 9.05 -17.90 0.63
N GLU A 294 10.07 -17.87 1.47
CA GLU A 294 10.06 -18.57 2.76
C GLU A 294 8.94 -18.06 3.67
N ALA A 295 8.71 -16.74 3.69
CA ALA A 295 7.60 -16.15 4.41
C ALA A 295 6.26 -16.69 3.89
N VAL A 296 6.05 -16.75 2.56
CA VAL A 296 4.83 -17.32 1.97
C VAL A 296 4.68 -18.81 2.29
N ARG A 297 5.76 -19.59 2.15
CA ARG A 297 5.76 -21.04 2.39
C ARG A 297 5.41 -21.40 3.83
N THR A 298 5.90 -20.61 4.79
CA THR A 298 5.72 -20.84 6.23
C THR A 298 4.53 -20.10 6.82
N PHE A 299 3.86 -19.23 6.05
CA PHE A 299 2.76 -18.42 6.55
C PHE A 299 1.58 -19.27 7.00
N LYS A 300 1.13 -19.01 8.22
CA LYS A 300 -0.16 -19.44 8.75
C LYS A 300 -0.83 -18.22 9.38
N PRO A 301 -2.16 -18.06 9.24
CA PRO A 301 -2.91 -17.11 10.04
C PRO A 301 -2.48 -17.12 11.51
N MET A 302 -2.11 -15.95 12.03
CA MET A 302 -1.67 -15.82 13.41
C MET A 302 -2.90 -15.81 14.34
N SER A 303 -2.80 -16.48 15.50
CA SER A 303 -3.80 -16.38 16.56
C SER A 303 -3.76 -15.01 17.24
N GLN A 304 -4.81 -14.66 17.98
CA GLN A 304 -4.84 -13.43 18.76
C GLN A 304 -3.71 -13.37 19.80
N GLU A 305 -3.36 -14.52 20.40
CA GLU A 305 -2.26 -14.63 21.35
C GLU A 305 -0.90 -14.38 20.68
N GLN A 306 -0.69 -14.92 19.48
CA GLN A 306 0.55 -14.70 18.72
C GLN A 306 0.71 -13.23 18.32
N VAL A 307 -0.37 -12.60 17.83
CA VAL A 307 -0.39 -11.17 17.52
C VAL A 307 -0.11 -10.34 18.78
N ARG A 308 -0.80 -10.62 19.90
CA ARG A 308 -0.61 -9.91 21.17
C ARG A 308 0.81 -10.06 21.70
N ALA A 309 1.39 -11.25 21.62
CA ALA A 309 2.77 -11.49 22.05
C ALA A 309 3.78 -10.68 21.22
N LEU A 310 3.59 -10.60 19.91
CA LEU A 310 4.43 -9.80 19.01
C LEU A 310 4.30 -8.29 19.31
N LEU A 311 3.07 -7.80 19.46
CA LEU A 311 2.81 -6.39 19.76
C LEU A 311 3.30 -5.98 21.15
N ASN A 312 3.24 -6.87 22.14
CA ASN A 312 3.80 -6.61 23.47
C ASN A 312 5.33 -6.46 23.43
N ARG A 313 6.03 -7.24 22.60
CA ARG A 313 7.49 -7.12 22.40
C ARG A 313 7.88 -5.78 21.77
N THR A 314 7.06 -5.24 20.87
CA THR A 314 7.37 -4.00 20.14
C THR A 314 6.85 -2.73 20.80
N ARG A 315 5.90 -2.82 21.75
CA ARG A 315 5.19 -1.68 22.34
C ARG A 315 6.10 -0.55 22.82
N SER A 316 7.08 -0.87 23.68
CA SER A 316 7.95 0.15 24.29
C SER A 316 8.83 0.85 23.25
N VAL A 317 9.37 0.09 22.30
CA VAL A 317 10.25 0.61 21.25
C VAL A 317 9.50 1.32 20.13
N ALA A 318 8.22 1.02 19.92
CA ALA A 318 7.38 1.64 18.90
C ALA A 318 6.76 2.97 19.34
N ALA A 319 6.61 3.20 20.65
CA ALA A 319 5.75 4.25 21.24
C ALA A 319 5.99 5.68 20.74
N LYS A 320 7.17 5.99 20.19
CA LYS A 320 7.55 7.32 19.70
C LYS A 320 7.88 7.36 18.20
N GLY A 321 7.64 6.27 17.47
CA GLY A 321 7.94 6.19 16.03
C GLY A 321 9.44 6.22 15.69
N GLN A 322 10.32 5.92 16.63
CA GLN A 322 11.79 5.99 16.43
C GLN A 322 12.31 5.07 15.31
N TYR A 323 11.65 3.92 15.11
CA TYR A 323 11.98 2.96 14.05
C TYR A 323 11.12 3.15 12.79
N GLU A 324 10.31 4.21 12.75
CA GLU A 324 9.48 4.62 11.63
C GLU A 324 9.82 6.07 11.22
N PRO A 325 11.08 6.37 10.81
CA PRO A 325 11.51 7.72 10.45
C PRO A 325 10.68 8.35 9.31
N PHE A 326 9.99 7.53 8.52
CA PHE A 326 9.03 8.00 7.52
C PHE A 326 7.80 8.70 8.13
N LYS A 327 7.43 8.42 9.39
CA LYS A 327 6.37 9.14 10.13
C LYS A 327 6.85 10.39 10.85
N THR A 328 8.14 10.45 11.20
CA THR A 328 8.68 11.43 12.16
C THR A 328 9.71 12.39 11.57
N SER A 329 10.16 12.18 10.33
CA SER A 329 11.14 13.02 9.62
C SER A 329 10.78 13.17 8.14
N SER A 330 11.48 14.06 7.42
CA SER A 330 11.34 14.20 5.96
C SER A 330 12.34 13.38 5.16
N GLN A 331 13.06 12.44 5.79
CA GLN A 331 14.09 11.63 5.11
C GLN A 331 13.52 10.83 3.93
N PHE A 332 12.28 10.35 4.08
CA PHE A 332 11.56 9.50 3.13
C PHE A 332 10.53 10.27 2.29
N ASP A 333 10.57 11.60 2.31
CA ASP A 333 9.60 12.44 1.61
C ASP A 333 10.27 13.06 0.38
N SER A 334 10.19 12.36 -0.75
CA SER A 334 10.73 12.81 -2.04
C SER A 334 10.18 14.18 -2.44
N THR A 335 8.87 14.40 -2.28
CA THR A 335 8.19 15.64 -2.63
C THR A 335 8.52 16.80 -1.71
N ALA A 336 9.03 16.53 -0.50
CA ALA A 336 9.54 17.60 0.37
C ALA A 336 10.90 18.12 -0.11
N LYS A 337 11.68 17.26 -0.77
CA LYS A 337 12.99 17.60 -1.34
C LYS A 337 12.87 18.17 -2.76
N ASN A 338 11.82 17.81 -3.48
CA ASN A 338 11.57 18.19 -4.86
C ASN A 338 10.14 18.75 -5.01
N PRO A 339 9.82 19.89 -4.39
CA PRO A 339 8.47 20.46 -4.42
C PRO A 339 8.00 20.82 -5.83
N GLU A 340 8.91 21.04 -6.77
CA GLU A 340 8.62 21.34 -8.16
C GLU A 340 7.94 20.19 -8.92
N TRP A 341 8.06 18.94 -8.44
CA TRP A 341 7.36 17.80 -9.05
C TRP A 341 5.84 17.85 -8.82
N LEU A 342 5.38 18.60 -7.83
CA LEU A 342 3.96 18.71 -7.50
C LEU A 342 3.22 19.58 -8.53
N GLY A 343 3.92 20.46 -9.25
CA GLY A 343 3.31 21.46 -10.14
C GLY A 343 2.72 22.65 -9.40
#